data_AF-A0A3B9MJR3-F1
#
_entry.id   AF-A0A3B9MJR3-F1
#
_cell.length_a   1.000
_cell.length_b   1.000
_cell.length_c   1.000
_cell.angle_alpha   90.00
_cell.angle_beta   90.00
_cell.angle_gamma   90.00
#
_symmetry.space_group_name_H-M   'P 1'
#
loop_
_entity.id
_entity.type
_entity.pdbx_description
1 polymer ?
#
loop_
_entity_poly.entity_id
_entity_poly.type
_entity_poly.pdbx_seq_one_letter_code
_entity_poly.pdbx_strand_id
1 'polypeptide(L)' 'MAEWRMSGTYFKSCNCNPGCPCDFMSPPTHHKCEGVLGMKVEQGHFDNVSLNDVKWAVAYH' A
#
# COMPACT_ATOMS: atom_id res chain seq x y z
N MET A 1 -10.25 11.99 15.48
CA MET A 1 -9.49 11.12 14.55
C MET A 1 -10.18 11.24 13.20
N ALA A 2 -9.44 11.38 12.10
CA ALA A 2 -10.04 11.43 10.77
C ALA A 2 -10.76 10.10 10.47
N GLU A 3 -11.98 10.17 9.97
CA GLU A 3 -12.70 8.99 9.49
C GLU A 3 -12.23 8.67 8.07
N TRP A 4 -11.70 7.47 7.84
CA TRP A 4 -11.18 7.12 6.53
C TRP A 4 -11.43 5.67 6.17
N ARG A 5 -11.57 5.41 4.87
CA ARG A 5 -11.66 4.06 4.30
C ARG A 5 -11.19 4.08 2.84
N MET A 6 -10.52 3.02 2.42
CA MET A 6 -10.21 2.76 1.02
C MET A 6 -10.49 1.29 0.70
N SER A 7 -11.12 1.03 -0.44
CA SER A 7 -11.37 -0.29 -0.98
C SER A 7 -11.16 -0.28 -2.48
N GLY A 8 -10.56 -1.34 -3.01
CA GLY A 8 -10.22 -1.48 -4.42
C GLY A 8 -9.01 -2.39 -4.63
N THR A 9 -8.47 -2.36 -5.84
CA THR A 9 -7.35 -3.22 -6.22
C THR A 9 -6.04 -2.63 -5.73
N TYR A 10 -5.31 -3.43 -4.96
CA TYR A 10 -3.99 -3.11 -4.40
C TYR A 10 -2.95 -4.09 -4.93
N PHE A 11 -1.74 -3.59 -5.20
CA PHE A 11 -0.61 -4.44 -5.51
C PHE A 11 0.63 -3.98 -4.75
N LYS A 12 1.49 -4.95 -4.44
CA LYS A 12 2.79 -4.73 -3.83
C LYS A 12 3.79 -5.71 -4.44
N SER A 13 4.94 -5.21 -4.84
CA SER A 13 6.04 -6.02 -5.32
C SER A 13 7.33 -5.47 -4.74
N CYS A 14 8.13 -6.33 -4.13
CA CYS A 14 9.41 -5.96 -3.56
C CYS A 14 10.41 -7.10 -3.68
N ASN A 15 11.68 -6.81 -3.41
CA ASN A 15 12.78 -7.76 -3.43
C ASN A 15 12.71 -8.86 -2.35
N CYS A 16 11.77 -8.78 -1.40
CA CYS A 16 11.69 -9.72 -0.27
C CYS A 16 11.06 -11.08 -0.65
N ASN A 17 11.24 -12.06 0.24
CA ASN A 17 10.62 -13.38 0.10
C ASN A 17 9.08 -13.30 -0.03
N PRO A 18 8.45 -14.30 -0.69
CA PRO A 18 7.00 -14.39 -0.78
C PRO A 18 6.32 -14.27 0.60
N GLY A 19 5.18 -13.59 0.61
CA GLY A 19 4.47 -13.27 1.85
C GLY A 19 4.85 -11.92 2.46
N CYS A 20 5.83 -11.19 1.92
CA CYS A 20 6.22 -9.85 2.36
C CYS A 20 6.37 -9.74 3.90
N PRO A 21 7.47 -10.24 4.49
CA PRO A 21 7.66 -10.28 5.95
C PRO A 21 7.40 -8.92 6.64
N CYS A 22 7.67 -7.81 5.95
CA CYS A 22 7.40 -6.45 6.43
C CYS A 22 5.91 -6.19 6.79
N ASP A 23 4.96 -6.81 6.08
CA ASP A 23 3.53 -6.67 6.37
C ASP A 23 3.13 -7.37 7.68
N PHE A 24 3.96 -8.32 8.13
CA PHE A 24 3.82 -9.06 9.36
C PHE A 24 4.80 -8.58 10.45
N MET A 25 5.23 -7.31 10.35
CA MET A 25 6.17 -6.67 11.29
C MET A 25 7.52 -7.39 11.44
N SER A 26 7.90 -8.19 10.45
CA SER A 26 9.21 -8.86 10.40
C SER A 26 10.20 -8.06 9.57
N PRO A 27 11.51 -8.18 9.82
CA PRO A 27 12.52 -7.46 9.06
C PRO A 27 12.52 -7.85 7.58
N PRO A 28 12.94 -6.93 6.69
CA PRO A 28 13.08 -7.22 5.26
C PRO A 28 14.14 -8.31 5.02
N THR A 29 13.91 -9.15 4.01
CA THR A 29 14.76 -10.31 3.70
C THR A 29 16.21 -9.92 3.39
N HIS A 30 16.40 -8.82 2.65
CA HIS A 30 17.72 -8.38 2.18
C HIS A 30 18.21 -7.12 2.90
N HIS A 31 17.89 -6.96 4.19
CA HIS A 31 18.19 -5.80 5.04
C HIS A 31 17.49 -4.49 4.64
N LYS A 32 17.21 -4.28 3.35
CA LYS A 32 16.41 -3.19 2.81
C LYS A 32 15.26 -3.74 1.96
N CYS A 33 14.10 -3.12 2.10
CA CYS A 33 12.94 -3.41 1.28
C CYS A 33 13.00 -2.47 0.08
N GLU A 34 13.14 -3.02 -1.12
CA GLU A 34 13.17 -2.25 -2.37
C GLU A 34 12.00 -2.69 -3.21
N GLY A 35 11.14 -1.76 -3.62
CA GLY A 35 9.93 -2.16 -4.32
C GLY A 35 8.96 -1.03 -4.61
N VAL A 36 7.79 -1.46 -5.05
CA VAL A 36 6.67 -0.62 -5.44
C VAL A 36 5.38 -1.08 -4.78
N LEU A 37 4.56 -0.11 -4.43
CA LEU A 37 3.24 -0.25 -3.86
C LEU A 37 2.28 0.59 -4.68
N GLY A 38 1.08 0.09 -4.93
CA GLY A 38 0.06 0.95 -5.53
C GLY A 38 -1.34 0.43 -5.31
N MET A 39 -2.30 1.35 -5.47
CA MET A 39 -3.71 1.03 -5.38
C MET A 39 -4.52 1.88 -6.35
N LYS A 40 -5.52 1.25 -6.97
CA LYS A 40 -6.66 1.94 -7.56
C LYS A 40 -7.80 1.87 -6.54
N VAL A 41 -8.14 3.00 -5.95
CA VAL A 41 -9.27 3.12 -5.02
C VAL A 41 -10.55 3.08 -5.86
N GLU A 42 -11.37 2.05 -5.64
CA GLU A 42 -12.69 1.95 -6.29
C GLU A 42 -13.74 2.67 -5.46
N GLN A 43 -13.65 2.58 -4.13
CA GLN A 43 -14.49 3.33 -3.19
C GLN A 43 -13.69 3.75 -1.95
N GLY A 44 -13.79 5.00 -1.54
CA GLY A 44 -13.14 5.48 -0.32
C GLY A 44 -13.33 6.96 -0.03
N HIS A 45 -12.99 7.34 1.20
CA HIS A 45 -13.04 8.71 1.69
C HIS A 45 -11.98 8.96 2.76
N PHE A 46 -11.68 10.24 2.93
CA PHE A 46 -10.92 10.78 4.05
C PHE A 46 -11.68 12.02 4.56
N ASP A 47 -12.36 11.88 5.70
CA ASP A 47 -13.37 12.81 6.19
C ASP A 47 -14.36 13.20 5.07
N ASN A 48 -14.41 14.47 4.69
CA ASN A 48 -15.30 14.98 3.64
C ASN A 48 -14.68 14.93 2.22
N VAL A 49 -13.48 14.35 2.06
CA VAL A 49 -12.77 14.25 0.78
C VAL A 49 -13.00 12.87 0.18
N SER A 50 -13.59 12.82 -1.01
CA SER A 50 -13.76 11.57 -1.75
C SER A 50 -12.41 11.09 -2.30
N LEU A 51 -12.14 9.79 -2.14
CA LEU A 51 -10.99 9.10 -2.73
C LEU A 51 -11.41 8.17 -3.87
N ASN A 52 -12.67 8.22 -4.31
CA ASN A 52 -13.18 7.38 -5.39
C ASN A 52 -12.38 7.60 -6.67
N ASP A 53 -12.03 6.50 -7.35
CA ASP A 53 -11.22 6.46 -8.57
C ASP A 53 -9.79 7.04 -8.48
N VAL A 54 -9.33 7.41 -7.28
CA VAL A 54 -7.96 7.83 -7.04
C VAL A 54 -7.01 6.66 -7.29
N LYS A 55 -5.92 6.94 -8.01
CA LYS A 55 -4.82 6.00 -8.25
C LYS A 55 -3.57 6.57 -7.62
N TRP A 56 -2.94 5.80 -6.76
CA TRP A 56 -1.67 6.17 -6.15
C TRP A 56 -0.66 5.05 -6.28
N ALA A 57 0.62 5.43 -6.34
CA ALA A 57 1.74 4.52 -6.34
C ALA A 57 2.91 5.14 -5.57
N VAL A 58 3.68 4.30 -4.91
CA VAL A 58 4.88 4.68 -4.14
C VAL A 58 6.00 3.71 -4.51
N ALA A 59 7.19 4.24 -4.74
CA ALA A 59 8.42 3.47 -4.81
C ALA A 59 9.25 3.73 -3.55
N TYR A 60 9.92 2.71 -3.04
CA TYR A 60 10.77 2.80 -1.86
C TYR A 60 12.06 1.98 -2.03
N HIS A 61 13.14 2.45 -1.40
CA HIS A 61 14.49 1.88 -1.42
C HIS A 61 15.21 2.19 -0.10
#